data_AF-A0A968JNX3-F1
#
_entry.id   AF-A0A968JNX3-F1
#
_cell.length_a   1.000
_cell.length_b   1.000
_cell.length_c   1.000
_cell.angle_alpha   90.00
_cell.angle_beta   90.00
_cell.angle_gamma   90.00
#
_symmetry.space_group_name_H-M   'P 1'
#
loop_
_entity.id
_entity.type
_entity.pdbx_description
1 polymer ?
#
loop_
_entity_poly.entity_id
_entity_poly.type
_entity_poly.pdbx_seq_one_letter_code
_entity_poly.pdbx_strand_id
1 'polypeptide(L)'
;MKNRIAVVFGPTGLVGGYLVRELVNREDYTRVICFSRRDIGFKHEKITSVLDSLTDVTQIADKISGDDLYCCLGTTIKKAGTKTAFLKVDYELPVAIAKAAKKKRYRKFGRDFLHWSKCHK
;
A
#
# COMPACT_ATOMS: atom_id res chain seq x y z
N MET A 1 25.03 -0.11 1.98
CA MET A 1 23.68 0.29 1.52
C MET A 1 22.69 -0.84 1.80
N LYS A 2 21.45 -0.52 2.19
CA LYS A 2 20.39 -1.54 2.30
C LYS A 2 19.61 -1.54 0.99
N ASN A 3 19.42 -2.71 0.38
CA ASN A 3 18.62 -2.84 -0.85
C ASN A 3 17.20 -3.31 -0.48
N ARG A 4 16.36 -2.39 0.01
CA ARG A 4 15.01 -2.74 0.44
C ARG A 4 13.99 -2.58 -0.68
N ILE A 5 12.94 -3.39 -0.60
CA ILE A 5 11.76 -3.29 -1.46
C ILE A 5 10.57 -2.84 -0.59
N ALA A 6 9.97 -1.71 -0.95
CA ALA A 6 8.73 -1.25 -0.33
C ALA A 6 7.53 -1.72 -1.14
N VAL A 7 6.49 -2.19 -0.46
CA VAL A 7 5.18 -2.51 -1.05
C VAL A 7 4.16 -1.49 -0.58
N VAL A 8 3.49 -0.80 -1.50
CA VAL A 8 2.54 0.28 -1.19
C VAL A 8 1.18 -0.02 -1.80
N PHE A 9 0.15 -0.04 -0.96
CA PHE A 9 -1.25 -0.07 -1.39
C PHE A 9 -1.88 1.32 -1.28
N GLY A 10 -2.70 1.69 -2.27
CA GLY A 10 -3.30 3.02 -2.34
C GLY A 10 -2.35 4.17 -2.77
N PRO A 11 -1.39 3.97 -3.68
CA PRO A 11 -0.42 5.00 -4.09
C PRO A 11 -1.06 6.22 -4.79
N THR A 12 -2.29 6.09 -5.29
CA THR A 12 -3.03 7.20 -5.95
C THR A 12 -3.74 8.13 -4.97
N GLY A 13 -3.79 7.78 -3.68
CA GLY A 13 -4.38 8.62 -2.65
C GLY A 13 -3.42 9.74 -2.24
N LEU A 14 -3.93 10.73 -1.49
CA LEU A 14 -3.10 11.84 -0.98
C LEU A 14 -1.86 11.31 -0.26
N VAL A 15 -2.08 10.47 0.74
CA VAL A 15 -1.05 9.88 1.59
C VAL A 15 -0.10 8.97 0.81
N GLY A 16 -0.66 8.02 0.06
CA GLY A 16 0.13 7.05 -0.70
C GLY A 16 0.99 7.73 -1.77
N GLY A 17 0.49 8.80 -2.39
CA GLY A 17 1.22 9.55 -3.40
C GLY A 17 2.45 10.26 -2.84
N TYR A 18 2.30 10.92 -1.68
CA TYR A 18 3.45 11.50 -0.97
C TYR A 18 4.44 10.43 -0.52
N LEU A 19 3.95 9.33 0.06
CA LEU A 19 4.80 8.24 0.51
C LEU A 19 5.65 7.65 -0.62
N VAL A 20 5.06 7.39 -1.80
CA VAL A 20 5.80 6.85 -2.95
C VAL A 20 6.91 7.81 -3.40
N ARG A 21 6.64 9.13 -3.43
CA ARG A 21 7.64 10.14 -3.79
C ARG A 21 8.81 10.17 -2.81
N GLU A 22 8.53 10.06 -1.52
CA GLU A 22 9.58 9.98 -0.51
C GLU A 22 10.40 8.69 -0.67
N LEU A 23 9.74 7.53 -0.83
CA LEU A 23 10.41 6.24 -0.94
C LEU A 23 11.33 6.14 -2.15
N VAL A 24 10.96 6.69 -3.32
CA VAL A 24 11.83 6.65 -4.50
C VAL A 24 13.10 7.50 -4.34
N ASN A 25 13.02 8.57 -3.54
CA ASN A 25 14.15 9.48 -3.30
C ASN A 25 15.14 8.93 -2.27
N ARG A 26 14.78 7.91 -1.49
CA ARG A 26 15.72 7.31 -0.54
C ARG A 26 16.64 6.29 -1.20
N GLU A 27 17.89 6.26 -0.75
CA GLU A 27 18.91 5.32 -1.23
C GLU A 27 18.77 3.91 -0.65
N ASP A 28 18.03 3.76 0.45
CA ASP A 28 17.80 2.49 1.12
C ASP A 28 16.70 1.64 0.47
N TYR A 29 16.00 2.18 -0.53
CA TYR A 29 15.03 1.46 -1.36
C TYR A 29 15.53 1.38 -2.80
N THR A 30 15.59 0.16 -3.32
CA THR A 30 15.89 -0.12 -4.73
C THR A 30 14.64 -0.29 -5.56
N ARG A 31 13.49 -0.58 -4.92
CA ARG A 31 12.22 -0.78 -5.61
C ARG A 31 11.02 -0.40 -4.72
N VAL A 32 10.01 0.18 -5.36
CA VAL A 32 8.72 0.51 -4.77
C VAL A 32 7.63 -0.15 -5.62
N ILE A 33 6.98 -1.17 -5.06
CA ILE A 33 5.91 -1.92 -5.72
C ILE A 33 4.56 -1.29 -5.34
N CYS A 34 3.87 -0.76 -6.33
CA CYS A 34 2.65 0.03 -6.16
C CYS A 34 1.43 -0.78 -6.59
N PHE A 35 0.58 -1.18 -5.64
CA PHE A 35 -0.68 -1.87 -5.90
C PHE A 35 -1.84 -0.89 -5.98
N SER A 36 -2.50 -0.84 -7.14
CA SER A 36 -3.57 0.12 -7.40
C SER A 36 -4.54 -0.34 -8.49
N ARG A 37 -5.75 0.22 -8.47
CA ARG A 37 -6.80 -0.06 -9.46
C ARG A 37 -6.62 0.69 -10.79
N ARG A 38 -5.72 1.67 -10.80
CA ARG A 38 -5.46 2.59 -11.91
C ARG A 38 -4.02 3.05 -11.83
N ASP A 39 -3.47 3.50 -12.96
CA ASP A 39 -2.12 4.04 -12.99
C ASP A 39 -1.96 5.19 -11.99
N ILE A 40 -0.77 5.28 -11.39
CA ILE A 40 -0.43 6.30 -10.40
C ILE A 40 -0.14 7.66 -11.06
N GLY A 41 0.04 7.71 -12.38
CA GLY A 41 0.29 8.93 -13.16
C GLY A 41 1.70 9.50 -12.98
N PHE A 42 2.53 8.87 -12.16
CA PHE A 42 3.91 9.24 -11.87
C PHE A 42 4.81 8.06 -12.21
N LYS A 43 5.86 8.31 -13.00
CA LYS A 43 6.82 7.28 -13.44
C LYS A 43 8.18 7.55 -12.82
N HIS A 44 8.82 6.48 -12.36
CA HIS A 44 10.19 6.48 -11.83
C HIS A 44 10.79 5.10 -12.04
N GLU A 45 12.11 5.00 -12.27
CA GLU A 45 12.80 3.73 -12.51
C GLU A 45 12.64 2.70 -11.38
N LYS A 46 12.56 3.18 -10.13
CA LYS A 46 12.34 2.37 -8.94
C LYS A 46 10.90 1.89 -8.78
N ILE A 47 9.94 2.43 -9.54
CA ILE A 47 8.52 2.11 -9.38
C ILE A 47 8.14 0.92 -10.25
N THR A 48 7.47 -0.05 -9.63
CA THR A 48 6.81 -1.16 -10.33
C THR A 48 5.32 -1.10 -10.03
N SER A 49 4.50 -0.75 -11.02
CA SER A 49 3.05 -0.68 -10.87
C SER A 49 2.41 -2.04 -11.10
N VAL A 50 1.60 -2.49 -10.15
CA VAL A 50 0.74 -3.67 -10.29
C VAL A 50 -0.71 -3.20 -10.33
N LEU A 51 -1.31 -3.28 -11.52
CA LEU A 51 -2.71 -2.95 -11.73
C LEU A 51 -3.58 -4.14 -11.34
N ASP A 52 -4.41 -3.95 -10.31
CA ASP A 52 -5.30 -4.98 -9.78
C ASP A 52 -6.55 -4.31 -9.17
N SER A 53 -7.71 -4.97 -9.26
CA SER A 53 -8.96 -4.47 -8.69
C SER A 53 -8.94 -4.43 -7.16
N LEU A 54 -8.01 -5.15 -6.51
CA LEU A 54 -7.85 -5.33 -5.07
C LEU A 54 -9.12 -5.91 -4.41
N THR A 55 -9.93 -6.64 -5.17
CA THR A 55 -11.14 -7.31 -4.66
C THR A 55 -10.83 -8.63 -3.98
N ASP A 56 -9.77 -9.30 -4.41
CA ASP A 56 -9.31 -10.58 -3.87
C ASP A 56 -7.80 -10.56 -3.67
N VAL A 57 -7.37 -10.51 -2.40
CA VAL A 57 -5.96 -10.47 -2.03
C VAL A 57 -5.24 -11.78 -2.36
N THR A 58 -5.95 -12.91 -2.50
CA THR A 58 -5.32 -14.20 -2.79
C THR A 58 -4.64 -14.22 -4.16
N GLN A 59 -5.22 -13.53 -5.14
CA GLN A 59 -4.69 -13.40 -6.50
C GLN A 59 -3.37 -12.63 -6.57
N ILE A 60 -3.14 -11.74 -5.60
CA ILE A 60 -1.93 -10.91 -5.53
C ILE A 60 -0.99 -11.32 -4.41
N ALA A 61 -1.34 -12.32 -3.59
CA ALA A 61 -0.55 -12.76 -2.45
C ALA A 61 0.89 -13.11 -2.86
N ASP A 62 1.07 -13.67 -4.06
CA ASP A 62 2.38 -13.99 -4.59
C ASP A 62 3.23 -12.76 -4.94
N LYS A 63 2.58 -11.71 -5.41
CA LYS A 63 3.18 -10.42 -5.76
C LYS A 63 3.43 -9.54 -4.54
N ILE A 64 2.73 -9.78 -3.43
CA ILE A 64 2.97 -9.13 -2.14
C ILE A 64 4.26 -9.71 -1.55
N SER A 65 5.42 -9.21 -2.00
CA SER A 65 6.74 -9.57 -1.45
C SER A 65 7.64 -8.33 -1.37
N GLY A 66 8.21 -8.07 -0.19
CA GLY A 66 9.13 -6.96 0.07
C GLY A 66 9.63 -6.94 1.51
N ASP A 67 10.44 -5.94 1.84
CA ASP A 67 10.97 -5.76 3.20
C ASP A 67 9.99 -5.00 4.10
N ASP A 68 9.34 -4.00 3.52
CA ASP A 68 8.43 -3.08 4.18
C ASP A 68 7.09 -3.03 3.41
N LEU A 69 5.98 -3.02 4.14
CA LEU A 69 4.63 -2.94 3.57
C LEU A 69 3.86 -1.76 4.17
N TYR A 70 3.24 -0.98 3.29
CA TYR A 70 2.46 0.20 3.60
C TYR A 70 1.05 0.07 3.03
N CYS A 71 0.04 0.23 3.89
CA CYS A 71 -1.35 0.27 3.50
C CYS A 71 -1.87 1.70 3.62
N CYS A 72 -1.96 2.40 2.50
CA CYS A 72 -2.54 3.74 2.38
C CYS A 72 -3.91 3.68 1.70
N LEU A 73 -4.60 2.55 1.83
CA LEU A 73 -5.98 2.42 1.42
C LEU A 73 -6.87 3.21 2.37
N GLY A 74 -7.83 3.89 1.79
CA GLY A 74 -8.86 4.62 2.52
C GLY A 74 -9.87 5.14 1.52
N THR A 75 -11.15 4.97 1.85
CA THR A 75 -12.23 5.67 1.18
C THR A 75 -12.94 6.54 2.21
N THR A 76 -13.77 7.47 1.75
CA THR A 76 -14.70 8.16 2.64
C THR A 76 -16.07 7.52 2.49
N ILE A 77 -16.93 7.60 3.50
CA ILE A 77 -18.32 7.13 3.39
C ILE A 77 -19.00 7.78 2.18
N LYS A 78 -18.74 9.08 1.94
CA LYS A 78 -19.23 9.82 0.77
C LYS A 78 -18.83 9.17 -0.57
N LYS A 79 -17.61 8.64 -0.65
CA LYS A 79 -17.09 7.98 -1.87
C LYS A 79 -17.47 6.50 -1.97
N ALA A 80 -17.62 5.82 -0.83
CA ALA A 80 -18.05 4.42 -0.79
C ALA A 80 -19.56 4.27 -1.06
N GLY A 81 -20.36 5.29 -0.76
CA GLY A 81 -21.82 5.30 -0.93
C GLY A 81 -22.57 4.49 0.13
N THR A 82 -22.01 3.37 0.59
CA THR A 82 -22.62 2.51 1.62
C THR A 82 -21.64 2.18 2.75
N LYS A 83 -22.17 1.90 3.94
CA LYS A 83 -21.37 1.43 5.09
C LYS A 83 -20.62 0.12 4.78
N THR A 84 -21.26 -0.79 4.04
CA THR A 84 -20.64 -2.06 3.64
C THR A 84 -19.46 -1.86 2.71
N ALA A 85 -19.60 -0.99 1.70
CA ALA A 85 -18.49 -0.66 0.80
C ALA A 85 -17.34 0.06 1.53
N PHE A 86 -17.67 0.91 2.49
CA PHE A 86 -16.68 1.57 3.36
C PHE A 86 -15.92 0.55 4.20
N LEU A 87 -16.61 -0.35 4.91
CA LEU A 87 -16.00 -1.39 5.75
C LEU A 87 -15.07 -2.30 4.94
N LYS A 88 -15.49 -2.68 3.73
CA LYS A 88 -14.70 -3.52 2.84
C LYS A 88 -13.34 -2.90 2.48
N VAL A 89 -13.32 -1.60 2.18
CA VAL A 89 -12.10 -0.89 1.75
C VAL A 89 -11.23 -0.46 2.93
N ASP A 90 -11.83 0.07 3.98
CA ASP A 90 -11.10 0.66 5.12
C ASP A 90 -10.71 -0.35 6.20
N TYR A 91 -11.31 -1.55 6.20
CA TYR A 91 -11.05 -2.56 7.22
C TYR A 91 -10.74 -3.94 6.64
N GLU A 92 -11.66 -4.55 5.90
CA GLU A 92 -11.52 -5.95 5.47
C GLU A 92 -10.29 -6.15 4.57
N LEU A 93 -10.10 -5.26 3.60
CA LEU A 93 -9.00 -5.32 2.65
C LEU A 93 -7.63 -5.12 3.34
N PRO A 94 -7.41 -4.10 4.19
CA PRO A 94 -6.20 -4.00 5.02
C PRO A 94 -5.91 -5.25 5.86
N VAL A 95 -6.93 -5.87 6.48
CA VAL A 95 -6.77 -7.10 7.26
C VAL A 95 -6.36 -8.27 6.37
N ALA A 96 -6.96 -8.42 5.19
CA ALA A 96 -6.60 -9.46 4.23
C ALA A 96 -5.16 -9.30 3.72
N ILE A 97 -4.74 -8.07 3.39
CA ILE A 97 -3.36 -7.74 3.01
C ILE A 97 -2.39 -8.09 4.14
N ALA A 98 -2.70 -7.72 5.39
CA ALA A 98 -1.87 -8.04 6.55
C ALA A 98 -1.71 -9.56 6.74
N LYS A 99 -2.78 -10.33 6.57
CA LYS A 99 -2.76 -11.80 6.65
C LYS A 99 -1.92 -12.42 5.53
N ALA A 100 -2.09 -11.95 4.29
CA ALA A 100 -1.29 -12.39 3.15
C ALA A 100 0.20 -12.06 3.35
N ALA A 101 0.48 -10.87 3.88
CA ALA A 101 1.82 -10.41 4.18
C ALA A 101 2.47 -11.27 5.28
N LYS A 102 1.77 -11.57 6.38
CA LYS A 102 2.30 -12.36 7.52
C LYS A 102 2.80 -13.76 7.11
N LYS A 103 2.22 -14.36 6.07
CA LYS A 103 2.69 -15.65 5.53
C LYS A 103 4.09 -15.55 4.91
N LYS A 104 4.56 -14.34 4.60
CA LYS A 104 5.88 -14.05 4.03
C LYS A 104 6.70 -13.26 5.06
N ARG A 105 8.02 -13.51 5.12
CA ARG A 105 8.90 -12.90 6.13
C ARG A 105 9.18 -11.42 5.82
N TYR A 106 8.22 -10.53 6.11
CA TYR A 106 8.47 -9.09 6.11
C TYR A 106 9.35 -8.71 7.28
N ARG A 107 10.36 -7.88 7.04
CA ARG A 107 11.30 -7.44 8.08
C ARG A 107 10.67 -6.43 9.03
N LYS A 108 9.77 -5.58 8.52
CA LYS A 108 8.90 -4.73 9.31
C LYS A 108 7.52 -4.64 8.65
N PHE A 109 6.51 -5.16 9.32
CA PHE A 109 5.12 -4.77 9.04
C PHE A 109 4.90 -3.44 9.75
N GLY A 110 5.01 -2.33 9.02
CA GLY A 110 4.84 -0.99 9.58
C GLY A 110 3.41 -0.77 10.06
N ARG A 111 3.14 -1.08 11.33
CA ARG A 111 1.98 -0.52 12.07
C ARG A 111 2.14 0.98 12.35
N ASP A 112 3.26 1.57 11.94
CA ASP A 112 3.60 2.98 12.22
C ASP A 112 2.69 3.98 11.49
N PHE A 113 1.88 3.55 10.52
CA PHE A 113 0.90 4.43 9.88
C PHE A 113 -0.36 4.72 10.71
N LEU A 114 -0.67 3.90 11.73
CA LEU A 114 -1.72 4.25 12.70
C LEU A 114 -1.32 5.45 13.57
N HIS A 115 -0.01 5.76 13.67
CA HIS A 115 0.47 6.94 14.37
C HIS A 115 0.39 8.20 13.48
N TRP A 116 0.70 8.10 12.19
CA TRP A 116 0.66 9.26 11.28
C TRP A 116 -0.76 9.77 10.99
N SER A 117 -1.75 8.87 10.88
CA SER A 117 -3.18 9.21 10.74
C SER A 117 -3.74 9.98 11.95
N LYS A 118 -3.14 9.86 13.13
CA LYS A 118 -3.50 10.61 14.34
C LYS A 118 -2.76 11.95 14.49
N CYS A 119 -1.69 12.18 13.74
CA CYS A 119 -0.89 13.41 13.84
C CYS A 119 -1.37 14.53 12.91
N HIS A 120 -2.22 14.23 11.92
CA HIS A 120 -2.66 15.20 10.90
C HIS A 120 -4.19 15.22 10.72
N LYS A 121 -4.95 14.93 11.77
CA LYS A 121 -6.39 15.19 11.85
C LYS A 121 -6.68 16.17 12.97
#